data_AF-A0AAV9ZDP4-F1
#
_entry.id   AF-A0AAV9ZDP4-F1
#
_cell.length_a   1.000
_cell.length_b   1.000
_cell.length_c   1.000
_cell.angle_alpha   90.00
_cell.angle_beta   90.00
_cell.angle_gamma   90.00
#
_symmetry.space_group_name_H-M   'P 1'
#
loop_
_entity.id
_entity.type
_entity.pdbx_description
1 polymer ?
#
loop_
_entity_poly.entity_id
_entity_poly.type
_entity_poly.pdbx_seq_one_letter_code
_entity_poly.pdbx_strand_id
1 'polypeptide(L)'
;NPYTYSTVSEAIEVHEIGEVWANMLHNVHAQLVDAFGFSQTARNDPTSTSGSAVFLHLFLDGLALQHCNPDFLAARDAIIQADHNRYSGAHTCVIWKAFARSGMGANAADFIDDFSIPSGC
;
A
#
# COMPACT_ATOMS: atom_id res chain seq x y z
N ASN A 1 0.18 -7.04 14.42
CA ASN A 1 1.48 -6.35 14.58
C ASN A 1 1.19 -4.86 14.78
N PRO A 2 1.75 -4.18 15.80
CA PRO A 2 1.45 -2.78 16.12
C PRO A 2 2.22 -1.71 15.31
N TYR A 3 3.08 -2.07 14.35
CA TYR A 3 3.90 -1.08 13.63
C TYR A 3 3.07 -0.05 12.85
N THR A 4 3.50 1.20 12.94
CA THR A 4 2.95 2.36 12.22
C THR A 4 4.06 3.13 11.48
N TYR A 5 3.71 4.22 10.82
CA TYR A 5 4.67 5.07 10.11
C TYR A 5 5.69 5.70 11.06
N SER A 6 5.27 6.10 12.26
CA SER A 6 6.16 6.63 13.28
C SER A 6 7.21 5.63 13.77
N THR A 7 6.91 4.32 13.73
CA THR A 7 7.88 3.26 14.06
C THR A 7 9.14 3.34 13.17
N VAL A 8 9.02 3.83 11.93
CA VAL A 8 10.17 3.96 11.02
C VAL A 8 11.23 4.92 11.56
N SER A 9 10.83 5.93 12.34
CA SER A 9 11.78 6.89 12.93
C SER A 9 12.68 6.30 14.03
N GLU A 10 12.27 5.17 14.61
CA GLU A 10 12.99 4.48 15.68
C GLU A 10 13.93 3.39 15.14
N ALA A 11 13.71 2.95 13.90
CA ALA A 11 14.46 1.89 13.26
C ALA A 11 15.86 2.37 12.86
N ILE A 12 16.87 1.56 13.16
CA ILE A 12 18.29 1.89 12.91
C ILE A 12 18.90 1.04 11.81
N GLU A 13 18.25 -0.07 11.43
CA GLU A 13 18.71 -1.00 10.40
C GLU A 13 17.69 -1.15 9.29
N VAL A 14 18.15 -1.34 8.05
CA VAL A 14 17.28 -1.48 6.87
C VAL A 14 16.32 -2.67 6.94
N HIS A 15 16.65 -3.69 7.74
CA HIS A 15 15.78 -4.84 7.94
C HIS A 15 14.61 -4.52 8.87
N GLU A 16 14.81 -3.69 9.90
CA GLU A 16 13.74 -3.21 10.79
C GLU A 16 12.77 -2.32 9.99
N ILE A 17 13.33 -1.39 9.20
CA ILE A 17 12.57 -0.55 8.26
C ILE A 17 11.78 -1.44 7.27
N GLY A 18 12.45 -2.45 6.71
CA GLY A 18 11.85 -3.40 5.78
C GLY A 18 10.69 -4.20 6.40
N GLU A 19 10.78 -4.55 7.68
CA GLU A 19 9.71 -5.25 8.40
C GLU A 19 8.46 -4.37 8.55
N VAL A 20 8.63 -3.09 8.89
CA VAL A 20 7.52 -2.12 8.95
C VAL A 20 6.83 -2.00 7.59
N TRP A 21 7.62 -1.84 6.51
CA TRP A 21 7.09 -1.74 5.15
C TRP A 21 6.37 -3.02 4.70
N ALA A 22 6.97 -4.18 4.93
CA ALA A 22 6.38 -5.47 4.58
C ALA A 22 5.05 -5.71 5.32
N ASN A 23 4.97 -5.31 6.60
CA ASN A 23 3.73 -5.39 7.37
C ASN A 23 2.63 -4.47 6.80
N MET A 24 2.98 -3.25 6.39
CA MET A 24 2.03 -2.33 5.73
C MET A 24 1.52 -2.90 4.41
N LEU A 25 2.42 -3.40 3.55
CA LEU A 25 2.07 -4.05 2.28
C LEU A 25 1.20 -5.29 2.49
N HIS A 26 1.49 -6.09 3.52
CA HIS A 26 0.68 -7.25 3.87
C HIS A 26 -0.76 -6.84 4.23
N ASN A 27 -0.93 -5.74 4.97
CA ASN A 27 -2.26 -5.20 5.31
C ASN A 27 -3.00 -4.72 4.06
N VAL A 28 -2.32 -4.08 3.10
CA VAL A 28 -2.91 -3.68 1.81
C VAL A 28 -3.39 -4.91 1.04
N HIS A 29 -2.53 -5.94 0.92
CA HIS A 29 -2.91 -7.20 0.26
C HIS A 29 -4.10 -7.85 0.94
N ALA A 30 -4.10 -7.98 2.27
CA ALA A 30 -5.19 -8.56 3.03
C ALA A 30 -6.52 -7.81 2.80
N GLN A 31 -6.50 -6.48 2.84
CA GLN A 31 -7.69 -5.66 2.64
C GLN A 31 -8.25 -5.74 1.21
N LEU A 32 -7.38 -5.82 0.21
CA LEU A 32 -7.79 -6.08 -1.17
C LEU A 32 -8.38 -7.48 -1.32
N VAL A 33 -7.76 -8.50 -0.71
CA VAL A 33 -8.28 -9.87 -0.71
C VAL A 33 -9.64 -9.97 -0.01
N ASP A 34 -9.83 -9.28 1.11
CA ASP A 34 -11.10 -9.26 1.83
C ASP A 34 -12.21 -8.61 0.98
N ALA A 35 -11.88 -7.56 0.23
CA ALA A 35 -12.84 -6.85 -0.62
C ALA A 35 -13.14 -7.54 -1.96
N PHE A 36 -12.14 -8.17 -2.58
CA PHE A 36 -12.21 -8.65 -3.98
C PHE A 36 -11.85 -10.13 -4.15
N GLY A 37 -11.64 -10.86 -3.05
CA GLY A 37 -11.36 -12.29 -3.04
C GLY A 37 -9.90 -12.66 -3.28
N PHE A 38 -9.55 -13.89 -2.93
CA PHE A 38 -8.25 -14.50 -3.19
C PHE A 38 -8.29 -15.40 -4.44
N SER A 39 -7.26 -15.29 -5.28
CA SER A 39 -7.01 -16.24 -6.37
C SER A 39 -5.72 -17.03 -6.12
N GLN A 40 -5.81 -18.36 -6.21
CA GLN A 40 -4.66 -19.26 -6.15
C GLN A 40 -3.73 -19.10 -7.37
N THR A 41 -4.24 -18.57 -8.48
CA THR A 41 -3.52 -18.42 -9.74
C THR A 41 -3.09 -16.98 -10.02
N ALA A 42 -3.25 -16.05 -9.07
CA ALA A 42 -2.95 -14.62 -9.25
C ALA A 42 -1.55 -14.31 -9.82
N ARG A 43 -0.56 -15.19 -9.57
CA ARG A 43 0.81 -15.05 -10.11
C ARG A 43 0.94 -15.40 -11.60
N ASN A 44 0.01 -16.18 -12.13
CA ASN A 44 0.08 -16.77 -13.48
C ASN A 44 -1.09 -16.34 -14.37
N ASP A 45 -2.12 -15.71 -13.79
CA ASP A 45 -3.28 -15.18 -14.51
C ASP A 45 -3.33 -13.65 -14.36
N PRO A 46 -2.78 -12.90 -15.32
CA PRO A 46 -2.78 -11.45 -15.27
C PRO A 46 -4.16 -10.83 -15.51
N THR A 47 -5.16 -11.61 -15.96
CA THR A 47 -6.52 -11.13 -16.23
C THR A 47 -7.45 -11.18 -15.02
N SER A 48 -7.01 -11.86 -13.96
CA SER A 48 -7.77 -11.97 -12.72
C SER A 48 -8.01 -10.60 -12.08
N THR A 49 -9.25 -10.37 -11.66
CA THR A 49 -9.66 -9.17 -10.91
C THR A 49 -9.72 -9.42 -9.40
N SER A 50 -9.16 -10.54 -8.92
CA SER A 50 -9.15 -10.84 -7.49
C SER A 50 -8.26 -9.86 -6.74
N GLY A 51 -8.53 -9.63 -5.46
CA GLY A 51 -7.74 -8.72 -4.62
C GLY A 51 -6.24 -9.08 -4.58
N SER A 52 -5.93 -10.38 -4.56
CA SER A 52 -4.54 -10.86 -4.63
C SER A 52 -3.85 -10.53 -5.97
N ALA A 53 -4.58 -10.55 -7.09
CA ALA A 53 -4.05 -10.20 -8.41
C ALA A 53 -3.92 -8.66 -8.55
N VAL A 54 -4.92 -7.92 -8.08
CA VAL A 54 -4.89 -6.45 -8.02
C VAL A 54 -3.66 -5.99 -7.21
N PHE A 55 -3.44 -6.53 -6.01
CA PHE A 55 -2.27 -6.18 -5.20
C PHE A 55 -0.95 -6.40 -5.95
N LEU A 56 -0.78 -7.55 -6.62
CA LEU A 56 0.45 -7.84 -7.37
C LEU A 56 0.68 -6.84 -8.52
N HIS A 57 -0.37 -6.50 -9.27
CA HIS A 57 -0.29 -5.48 -10.32
C HIS A 57 0.10 -4.12 -9.74
N LEU A 58 -0.60 -3.67 -8.70
CA LEU A 58 -0.35 -2.37 -8.09
C LEU A 58 1.02 -2.26 -7.44
N PHE A 59 1.50 -3.35 -6.82
CA PHE A 59 2.84 -3.40 -6.25
C PHE A 59 3.91 -3.24 -7.35
N LEU A 60 3.83 -4.01 -8.42
CA LEU A 60 4.81 -3.94 -9.52
C LEU A 60 4.75 -2.62 -10.29
N ASP A 61 3.55 -2.12 -10.58
CA ASP A 61 3.37 -0.83 -11.25
C ASP A 61 3.86 0.32 -10.37
N GLY A 62 3.62 0.27 -9.05
CA GLY A 62 4.12 1.24 -8.09
C GLY A 62 5.65 1.33 -8.08
N LEU A 63 6.34 0.20 -8.19
CA LEU A 63 7.82 0.17 -8.31
C LEU A 63 8.33 0.89 -9.55
N ALA A 64 7.58 0.88 -10.66
CA ALA A 64 7.93 1.59 -11.88
C ALA A 64 7.57 3.08 -11.85
N LEU A 65 6.58 3.46 -11.05
CA LEU A 65 6.08 4.84 -10.95
C LEU A 65 6.82 5.69 -9.90
N GLN A 66 7.29 5.07 -8.82
CA GLN A 66 8.00 5.79 -7.76
C GLN A 66 9.29 6.44 -8.29
N HIS A 67 9.64 7.60 -7.73
CA HIS A 67 10.89 8.29 -8.10
C HIS A 67 12.12 7.55 -7.55
N CYS A 68 13.33 8.00 -7.95
CA CYS A 68 14.58 7.46 -7.40
C CYS A 68 14.68 7.76 -5.90
N ASN A 69 15.01 6.75 -5.10
CA ASN A 69 15.09 6.82 -3.62
C ASN A 69 13.81 7.37 -2.97
N PRO A 70 12.65 6.69 -3.13
CA PRO A 70 11.41 7.10 -2.51
C PRO A 70 11.45 6.86 -0.99
N ASP A 71 10.72 7.69 -0.25
CA ASP A 71 10.34 7.37 1.11
C ASP A 71 9.05 6.51 1.12
N PHE A 72 8.57 6.17 2.33
CA PHE A 72 7.37 5.35 2.51
C PHE A 72 6.12 6.01 1.92
N LEU A 73 5.93 7.32 2.10
CA LEU A 73 4.75 8.03 1.64
C LEU A 73 4.74 8.17 0.12
N ALA A 74 5.91 8.43 -0.47
CA ALA A 74 6.09 8.42 -1.93
C ALA A 74 5.80 7.04 -2.54
N ALA A 75 6.23 5.95 -1.88
CA ALA A 75 5.93 4.59 -2.33
C ALA A 75 4.44 4.23 -2.20
N ARG A 76 3.77 4.66 -1.11
CA ARG A 76 2.31 4.57 -0.97
C ARG A 76 1.60 5.29 -2.12
N ASP A 77 2.00 6.53 -2.39
CA ASP A 77 1.37 7.35 -3.42
C ASP A 77 1.57 6.76 -4.82
N ALA A 78 2.72 6.13 -5.08
CA ALA A 78 2.96 5.39 -6.32
C ALA A 78 2.01 4.18 -6.48
N ILE A 79 1.71 3.44 -5.41
CA ILE A 79 0.73 2.33 -5.42
C ILE A 79 -0.69 2.86 -5.69
N ILE A 80 -1.06 3.99 -5.10
CA ILE A 80 -2.37 4.64 -5.36
C ILE A 80 -2.44 5.13 -6.81
N GLN A 81 -1.37 5.75 -7.33
CA GLN A 81 -1.30 6.18 -8.72
C GLN A 81 -1.37 4.99 -9.69
N ALA A 82 -0.79 3.85 -9.33
CA ALA A 82 -0.94 2.62 -10.12
C ALA A 82 -2.42 2.20 -10.22
N ASP A 83 -3.21 2.35 -9.16
CA ASP A 83 -4.65 2.05 -9.19
C ASP A 83 -5.42 2.99 -10.11
N HIS A 84 -5.08 4.29 -10.07
CA HIS A 84 -5.63 5.26 -11.02
C HIS A 84 -5.28 4.92 -12.47
N ASN A 85 -4.03 4.55 -12.75
CA ASN A 85 -3.57 4.27 -14.10
C ASN A 85 -4.19 2.98 -14.67
N ARG A 86 -4.24 1.90 -13.87
CA ARG A 86 -4.67 0.58 -14.33
C ARG A 86 -6.17 0.36 -14.22
N TYR A 87 -6.79 0.82 -13.14
CA TYR A 87 -8.16 0.51 -12.77
C TYR A 87 -9.05 1.74 -12.65
N SER A 88 -8.59 2.90 -13.12
CA SER A 88 -9.34 4.16 -13.02
C SER A 88 -9.70 4.53 -11.57
N GLY A 89 -8.91 4.08 -10.59
CA GLY A 89 -9.11 4.41 -9.17
C GLY A 89 -10.12 3.52 -8.43
N ALA A 90 -10.52 2.38 -9.01
CA ALA A 90 -11.57 1.53 -8.45
C ALA A 90 -11.27 0.99 -7.04
N HIS A 91 -10.00 0.90 -6.64
CA HIS A 91 -9.58 0.32 -5.36
C HIS A 91 -9.02 1.37 -4.38
N THR A 92 -8.98 2.63 -4.80
CA THR A 92 -8.31 3.73 -4.10
C THR A 92 -8.73 3.85 -2.64
N CYS A 93 -10.02 3.74 -2.34
CA CYS A 93 -10.54 3.84 -0.96
C CYS A 93 -10.07 2.69 -0.06
N VAL A 94 -9.96 1.47 -0.61
CA VAL A 94 -9.51 0.29 0.13
C VAL A 94 -8.01 0.40 0.43
N ILE A 95 -7.23 0.86 -0.54
CA ILE A 95 -5.78 1.08 -0.40
C ILE A 95 -5.51 2.17 0.63
N TRP A 96 -6.21 3.31 0.55
CA TRP A 96 -6.10 4.39 1.55
C TRP A 96 -6.44 3.90 2.95
N LYS A 97 -7.56 3.19 3.12
CA LYS A 97 -7.95 2.64 4.42
C LYS A 97 -6.90 1.67 4.97
N ALA A 98 -6.24 0.89 4.12
CA ALA A 98 -5.20 -0.03 4.55
C ALA A 98 -3.95 0.71 5.05
N PHE A 99 -3.45 1.69 4.29
CA PHE A 99 -2.29 2.49 4.69
C PHE A 99 -2.57 3.39 5.91
N ALA A 100 -3.73 4.05 5.94
CA ALA A 100 -4.14 4.91 7.04
C ALA A 100 -4.21 4.15 8.37
N ARG A 101 -4.63 2.87 8.37
CA ARG A 101 -4.63 2.02 9.58
C ARG A 101 -3.24 1.82 10.19
N SER A 102 -2.18 1.99 9.41
CA SER A 102 -0.79 1.92 9.86
C SER A 102 -0.14 3.30 9.95
N GLY A 103 -0.91 4.38 10.12
CA GLY A 103 -0.38 5.73 10.31
C GLY A 103 0.07 6.43 9.02
N MET A 104 -0.14 5.83 7.85
CA MET A 104 0.20 6.41 6.54
C MET A 104 -1.01 7.06 5.86
N GLY A 105 -1.81 7.79 6.62
CA GLY A 105 -2.99 8.51 6.16
C GLY A 105 -2.69 9.72 5.29
N ALA A 106 -3.74 10.37 4.81
CA ALA A 106 -3.66 11.46 3.82
C ALA A 106 -2.75 12.63 4.24
N ASN A 107 -2.62 12.87 5.54
CA ASN A 107 -1.86 13.99 6.11
C ASN A 107 -0.60 13.53 6.88
N ALA A 108 -0.18 12.26 6.74
CA ALA A 108 1.05 11.77 7.36
C ALA A 108 2.25 12.53 6.78
N ALA A 109 3.19 12.92 7.64
CA ALA A 109 4.41 13.65 7.26
C ALA A 109 5.46 13.53 8.36
N ASP A 110 6.74 13.60 8.01
CA ASP A 110 7.86 13.65 8.98
C ASP A 110 7.80 12.55 10.06
N PHE A 111 7.41 11.33 9.67
CA PHE A 111 7.19 10.19 10.59
C PHE A 111 6.12 10.42 11.67
N ILE A 112 5.22 11.38 11.46
CA ILE A 112 4.03 11.59 12.28
C ILE A 112 2.89 10.78 11.68
N ASP A 113 2.31 9.89 12.49
CA ASP A 113 1.18 9.06 12.09
C ASP A 113 -0.04 9.92 11.77
N ASP A 114 -0.69 9.64 10.64
CA ASP A 114 -2.04 10.09 10.33
C ASP A 114 -2.91 8.88 10.01
N PHE A 115 -4.14 8.89 10.52
CA PHE A 115 -5.10 7.81 10.30
C PHE A 115 -6.28 8.27 9.43
N SER A 116 -6.23 9.49 8.90
CA SER A 116 -7.25 10.03 8.02
C SER A 116 -7.15 9.44 6.60
N ILE A 117 -8.29 9.39 5.92
CA ILE A 117 -8.38 9.04 4.49
C ILE A 117 -8.89 10.25 3.72
N PRO A 118 -8.55 10.41 2.42
CA PRO A 118 -9.04 11.53 1.62
C PRO A 118 -10.57 11.57 1.55
N SER A 119 -11.12 12.77 1.43
CA SER A 119 -12.56 12.95 1.20
C SER A 119 -12.99 12.26 -0.10
N GLY A 120 -14.07 11.49 -0.04
CA GLY A 120 -14.56 10.69 -1.18
C GLY A 120 -14.18 9.20 -1.12
N CYS A 121 -13.47 8.79 -0.05
CA CYS A 121 -13.17 7.39 0.25
C CYS A 121 -14.13 6.72 1.26
#